data_AF-A0A6J4DXX1-F1
#
_entry.id   AF-A0A6J4DXX1-F1
#
_cell.length_a   1.000
_cell.length_b   1.000
_cell.length_c   1.000
_cell.angle_alpha   90.00
_cell.angle_beta   90.00
_cell.angle_gamma   90.00
#
_symmetry.space_group_name_H-M   'P 1'
#
loop_
_entity.id
_entity.type
_entity.pdbx_description
1 polymer ?
#
loop_
_entity_poly.entity_id
_entity_poly.type
_entity_poly.pdbx_seq_one_letter_code
_entity_poly.pdbx_strand_id
1 'polypeptide(L)'
;MIRFTLSDVEHGARYRPVPADTVMRALLNRPVEALDCMAAELLEEDNCNAFAKAACRAFYGHHPLVLRPDDIWFCIAQGFANHMALHGEQLRPDLVSHQGKKKLSVLCPDYPFADKSRWVELFGDFSRRIAGEIPQFSDFIATAFSTTGPIEQAAFSLCWMDAFSGYFDYEMLAGCGIPEIELQGSEDDWNLIIERFTVLEGYGLGAWVASLKPVLEAIARTASGEVDRAFWESFFRYRSGSGPSELTGWILTLFPYLTDPWTDALQPNPYLGDWQARFEQARAAAIPGDWLMADQAQGPGLQAIPKSLVSAALLIDDLTTGTRRDARLVGGLFGVAQRDADGALYPAFGWAVVEEPAA
;
A
#
# COMPACT_ATOMS: atom_id res chain seq x y z
N MET A 1 -7.64 5.51 -21.67
CA MET A 1 -8.08 4.43 -20.75
C MET A 1 -7.84 3.10 -21.44
N ILE A 2 -6.98 2.27 -20.86
CA ILE A 2 -6.52 0.97 -21.38
C ILE A 2 -6.50 -0.01 -20.21
N ARG A 3 -6.78 -1.29 -20.48
CA ARG A 3 -6.94 -2.33 -19.47
C ARG A 3 -6.28 -3.62 -19.94
N PHE A 4 -5.46 -4.24 -19.11
CA PHE A 4 -4.65 -5.40 -19.50
C PHE A 4 -4.36 -6.35 -18.33
N THR A 5 -4.35 -7.65 -18.63
CA THR A 5 -3.95 -8.71 -17.71
C THR A 5 -2.45 -8.64 -17.43
N LEU A 6 -2.09 -8.74 -16.15
CA LEU A 6 -0.73 -8.64 -15.63
C LEU A 6 -0.26 -9.94 -14.98
N SER A 7 -1.15 -10.71 -14.34
CA SER A 7 -0.83 -12.00 -13.73
C SER A 7 -2.02 -12.95 -13.86
N ASP A 8 -1.71 -14.22 -14.08
CA ASP A 8 -2.69 -15.24 -14.40
C ASP A 8 -3.32 -15.84 -13.11
N VAL A 9 -3.73 -14.96 -12.18
CA VAL A 9 -4.32 -15.29 -10.87
C VAL A 9 -5.83 -15.04 -10.86
N GLU A 10 -6.59 -15.92 -10.20
CA GLU A 10 -8.05 -15.77 -10.07
C GLU A 10 -8.41 -14.57 -9.17
N HIS A 11 -9.47 -13.84 -9.53
CA HIS A 11 -9.93 -12.67 -8.79
C HIS A 11 -10.42 -13.05 -7.39
N GLY A 12 -9.92 -12.36 -6.36
CA GLY A 12 -10.29 -12.63 -4.97
C GLY A 12 -11.72 -12.21 -4.61
N ALA A 13 -12.18 -12.70 -3.46
CA ALA A 13 -13.47 -12.35 -2.88
C ALA A 13 -13.53 -10.85 -2.51
N ARG A 14 -14.72 -10.24 -2.63
CA ARG A 14 -14.91 -8.83 -2.28
C ARG A 14 -14.62 -8.58 -0.80
N TYR A 15 -14.05 -7.42 -0.52
CA TYR A 15 -13.93 -6.93 0.85
C TYR A 15 -15.29 -6.52 1.41
N ARG A 16 -15.38 -6.42 2.73
CA ARG A 16 -16.53 -5.80 3.39
C ARG A 16 -16.31 -4.28 3.40
N PRO A 17 -17.19 -3.47 2.78
CA PRO A 17 -17.06 -2.02 2.80
C PRO A 17 -17.40 -1.43 4.19
N VAL A 18 -16.90 -0.22 4.41
CA VAL A 18 -17.19 0.67 5.53
C VAL A 18 -17.54 2.06 4.95
N PRO A 19 -18.58 2.76 5.44
CA PRO A 19 -18.89 4.12 4.99
C PRO A 19 -17.67 5.06 5.09
N ALA A 20 -17.42 5.83 4.03
CA ALA A 20 -16.21 6.63 3.91
C ALA A 20 -16.10 7.70 5.01
N ASP A 21 -17.23 8.31 5.41
CA ASP A 21 -17.29 9.30 6.48
C ASP A 21 -16.79 8.72 7.83
N THR A 22 -17.11 7.46 8.09
CA THR A 22 -16.75 6.74 9.32
C THR A 22 -15.25 6.50 9.36
N VAL A 23 -14.66 6.02 8.26
CA VAL A 23 -13.21 5.81 8.13
C VAL A 23 -12.45 7.15 8.21
N MET A 24 -12.92 8.19 7.51
CA MET A 24 -12.30 9.51 7.54
C MET A 24 -12.33 10.12 8.95
N ARG A 25 -13.46 10.03 9.68
CA ARG A 25 -13.57 10.56 11.05
C ARG A 25 -12.65 9.82 12.03
N ALA A 26 -12.47 8.51 11.87
CA ALA A 26 -11.53 7.73 12.69
C ALA A 26 -10.08 8.18 12.47
N LEU A 27 -9.61 8.19 11.21
CA LEU A 27 -8.25 8.59 10.82
C LEU A 27 -7.86 10.00 11.28
N LEU A 28 -8.83 10.92 11.36
CA LEU A 28 -8.59 12.32 11.75
C LEU A 28 -8.50 12.52 13.27
N ASN A 29 -9.06 11.59 14.07
CA ASN A 29 -9.01 11.56 15.54
C ASN A 29 -9.32 12.92 16.21
N ARG A 30 -10.29 13.64 15.65
CA ARG A 30 -10.71 15.00 16.01
C ARG A 30 -12.17 15.23 15.59
N PRO A 31 -12.86 16.26 16.12
CA PRO A 31 -14.14 16.69 15.56
C PRO A 31 -13.96 17.14 14.10
N VAL A 32 -14.87 16.71 13.23
CA VAL A 32 -14.85 17.04 11.80
C VAL A 32 -16.17 17.73 11.44
N GLU A 33 -16.06 19.01 11.13
CA GLU A 33 -17.16 19.93 10.81
C GLU A 33 -17.79 19.59 9.46
N ALA A 34 -16.94 19.45 8.44
CA ALA A 34 -17.32 19.07 7.08
C ALA A 34 -16.30 18.09 6.51
N LEU A 35 -16.76 17.14 5.69
CA LEU A 35 -15.91 16.24 4.92
C LEU A 35 -16.62 15.84 3.63
N ASP A 36 -15.85 15.39 2.64
CA ASP A 36 -16.35 14.76 1.43
C ASP A 36 -15.32 13.76 0.88
N CYS A 37 -15.79 12.75 0.15
CA CYS A 37 -14.99 11.66 -0.40
C CYS A 37 -15.50 11.27 -1.80
N MET A 38 -14.58 11.01 -2.73
CA MET A 38 -14.96 10.57 -4.09
C MET A 38 -15.60 9.16 -4.13
N ALA A 39 -15.51 8.41 -3.03
CA ALA A 39 -16.12 7.10 -2.87
C ALA A 39 -17.04 7.12 -1.64
N ALA A 40 -18.24 6.56 -1.76
CA ALA A 40 -19.19 6.45 -0.64
C ALA A 40 -18.70 5.47 0.44
N GLU A 41 -17.88 4.50 0.05
CA GLU A 41 -17.37 3.42 0.91
C GLU A 41 -15.87 3.20 0.69
N LEU A 42 -15.17 2.82 1.77
CA LEU A 42 -13.76 2.49 1.83
C LEU A 42 -13.58 1.09 2.47
N LEU A 43 -12.41 0.47 2.30
CA LEU A 43 -12.17 -0.89 2.79
C LEU A 43 -12.03 -1.00 4.31
N GLU A 44 -11.19 -0.15 4.90
CA GLU A 44 -10.76 -0.23 6.29
C GLU A 44 -10.10 1.09 6.72
N GLU A 45 -9.96 1.31 8.02
CA GLU A 45 -9.04 2.31 8.55
C GLU A 45 -7.59 1.81 8.40
N ASP A 46 -6.72 2.60 7.78
CA ASP A 46 -5.28 2.36 7.76
C ASP A 46 -4.51 3.68 7.79
N ASN A 47 -3.43 3.71 8.58
CA ASN A 47 -2.52 4.84 8.71
C ASN A 47 -1.36 4.82 7.69
N CYS A 48 -1.25 3.77 6.86
CA CYS A 48 -0.32 3.68 5.73
C CYS A 48 -0.70 4.61 4.57
N ASN A 49 0.22 4.80 3.61
CA ASN A 49 -0.08 5.50 2.37
C ASN A 49 -1.14 4.74 1.54
N ALA A 50 -2.27 5.39 1.22
CA ALA A 50 -3.41 4.73 0.60
C ALA A 50 -3.14 4.22 -0.84
N PHE A 51 -2.25 4.87 -1.60
CA PHE A 51 -1.84 4.39 -2.94
C PHE A 51 -1.04 3.08 -2.81
N ALA A 52 -0.02 3.09 -1.94
CA ALA A 52 0.79 1.90 -1.70
C ALA A 52 -0.03 0.77 -1.03
N LYS A 53 -1.03 1.11 -0.19
CA LYS A 53 -1.96 0.14 0.38
C LYS A 53 -2.95 -0.42 -0.64
N ALA A 54 -3.40 0.37 -1.62
CA ALA A 54 -4.22 -0.13 -2.73
C ALA A 54 -3.47 -1.18 -3.55
N ALA A 55 -2.21 -0.90 -3.93
CA ALA A 55 -1.34 -1.86 -4.61
C ALA A 55 -1.09 -3.13 -3.77
N CYS A 56 -0.84 -2.97 -2.46
CA CYS A 56 -0.66 -4.09 -1.53
C CYS A 56 -1.93 -4.97 -1.40
N ARG A 57 -3.10 -4.35 -1.26
CA ARG A 57 -4.40 -5.06 -1.22
C ARG A 57 -4.73 -5.72 -2.57
N ALA A 58 -4.37 -5.10 -3.70
CA ALA A 58 -4.54 -5.70 -5.02
C ALA A 58 -3.64 -6.94 -5.20
N PHE A 59 -2.39 -6.87 -4.73
CA PHE A 59 -1.38 -7.93 -4.84
C PHE A 59 -1.68 -9.16 -3.97
N TYR A 60 -2.15 -8.98 -2.73
CA TYR A 60 -2.54 -10.10 -1.84
C TYR A 60 -4.00 -10.52 -1.97
N GLY A 61 -4.88 -9.63 -2.43
CA GLY A 61 -6.31 -9.90 -2.62
C GLY A 61 -6.66 -10.35 -4.04
N HIS A 62 -5.71 -10.38 -4.96
CA HIS A 62 -5.91 -10.65 -6.39
C HIS A 62 -7.06 -9.82 -6.97
N HIS A 63 -6.92 -8.49 -6.88
CA HIS A 63 -7.90 -7.57 -7.45
C HIS A 63 -7.26 -6.73 -8.55
N PRO A 64 -7.99 -6.39 -9.62
CA PRO A 64 -7.53 -5.39 -10.57
C PRO A 64 -7.18 -4.08 -9.86
N LEU A 65 -6.19 -3.33 -10.35
CA LEU A 65 -5.83 -2.03 -9.81
C LEU A 65 -6.12 -0.92 -10.84
N VAL A 66 -6.86 0.10 -10.45
CA VAL A 66 -7.05 1.31 -11.26
C VAL A 66 -5.94 2.31 -10.94
N LEU A 67 -5.34 2.89 -11.98
CA LEU A 67 -4.32 3.93 -11.87
C LEU A 67 -4.72 5.15 -12.71
N ARG A 68 -4.83 6.32 -12.09
CA ARG A 68 -5.18 7.58 -12.75
C ARG A 68 -4.01 8.56 -12.80
N PRO A 69 -4.00 9.53 -13.74
CA PRO A 69 -3.08 10.66 -13.72
C PRO A 69 -3.08 11.38 -12.36
N ASP A 70 -4.26 11.61 -11.77
CA ASP A 70 -4.43 12.28 -10.48
C ASP A 70 -3.73 11.57 -9.32
N ASP A 71 -3.75 10.23 -9.30
CA ASP A 71 -3.16 9.43 -8.22
C ASP A 71 -1.64 9.58 -8.21
N ILE A 72 -1.03 9.45 -9.39
CA ILE A 72 0.41 9.61 -9.61
C ILE A 72 0.83 11.06 -9.41
N TRP A 73 0.05 12.02 -9.92
CA TRP A 73 0.31 13.44 -9.75
C TRP A 73 0.18 13.89 -8.29
N PHE A 74 -0.72 13.31 -7.50
CA PHE A 74 -0.79 13.57 -6.06
C PHE A 74 0.44 13.04 -5.31
N CYS A 75 0.93 11.84 -5.65
CA CYS A 75 2.21 11.37 -5.10
C CYS A 75 3.37 12.31 -5.44
N ILE A 76 3.44 12.83 -6.68
CA ILE A 76 4.44 13.82 -7.10
C ILE A 76 4.28 15.14 -6.33
N ALA A 77 3.06 15.68 -6.25
CA ALA A 77 2.78 16.92 -5.53
C ALA A 77 3.10 16.81 -4.03
N GLN A 78 2.82 15.65 -3.41
CA GLN A 78 3.20 15.36 -2.03
C GLN A 78 4.72 15.21 -1.87
N GLY A 79 5.41 14.54 -2.80
CA GLY A 79 6.86 14.43 -2.82
C GLY A 79 7.56 15.79 -2.90
N PHE A 80 7.05 16.69 -3.74
CA PHE A 80 7.51 18.07 -3.83
C PHE A 80 7.16 18.90 -2.58
N ALA A 81 5.94 18.76 -2.02
CA ALA A 81 5.58 19.44 -0.78
C ALA A 81 6.48 19.02 0.40
N ASN A 82 6.85 17.74 0.47
CA ASN A 82 7.82 17.22 1.44
C ASN A 82 9.23 17.79 1.21
N HIS A 83 9.69 17.89 -0.05
CA HIS A 83 10.93 18.59 -0.39
C HIS A 83 10.90 20.04 0.12
N MET A 84 9.84 20.79 -0.20
CA MET A 84 9.67 22.18 0.22
C MET A 84 9.60 22.33 1.74
N ALA A 85 9.00 21.38 2.47
CA ALA A 85 8.97 21.39 3.93
C ALA A 85 10.35 21.10 4.56
N LEU A 86 11.22 20.34 3.89
CA LEU A 86 12.59 20.04 4.34
C LEU A 86 13.57 21.16 3.98
N HIS A 87 13.50 21.68 2.75
CA HIS A 87 14.45 22.65 2.18
C HIS A 87 13.94 24.10 2.17
N GLY A 88 12.77 24.40 2.75
CA GLY A 88 12.10 25.71 2.74
C GLY A 88 12.78 26.87 3.50
N GLU A 89 14.00 26.66 4.02
CA GLU A 89 14.94 27.73 4.41
C GLU A 89 15.93 28.05 3.27
N GLN A 90 16.35 27.04 2.52
CA GLN A 90 17.34 27.12 1.44
C GLN A 90 16.70 27.65 0.15
N LEU A 91 15.50 27.17 -0.20
CA LEU A 91 14.70 27.61 -1.35
C LEU A 91 13.86 28.87 -1.07
N ARG A 92 14.02 29.47 0.12
CA ARG A 92 13.24 30.65 0.52
C ARG A 92 13.47 31.89 -0.34
N PRO A 93 14.72 32.26 -0.72
CA PRO A 93 14.99 33.51 -1.45
C PRO A 93 14.24 33.61 -2.79
N ASP A 94 14.03 32.47 -3.45
CA ASP A 94 13.41 32.38 -4.76
C ASP A 94 11.86 32.31 -4.72
N LEU A 95 11.27 32.31 -3.51
CA LEU A 95 9.84 32.01 -3.31
C LEU A 95 9.09 32.99 -2.39
N VAL A 96 9.54 33.23 -1.14
CA VAL A 96 8.78 34.05 -0.15
C VAL A 96 9.66 34.72 0.93
N SER A 97 9.20 35.84 1.49
CA SER A 97 9.99 36.76 2.33
C SER A 97 9.79 36.69 3.86
N HIS A 98 9.48 35.52 4.45
CA HIS A 98 9.25 35.36 5.91
C HIS A 98 9.58 33.93 6.44
N GLN A 99 9.53 33.66 7.77
CA GLN A 99 10.17 32.48 8.42
C GLN A 99 9.27 31.62 9.38
N GLY A 100 9.43 30.26 9.41
CA GLY A 100 8.72 29.25 10.27
C GLY A 100 8.81 27.79 9.71
N LYS A 101 8.30 26.65 10.27
CA LYS A 101 7.68 26.18 11.55
C LYS A 101 7.68 24.61 11.59
N LYS A 102 7.60 23.89 12.75
CA LYS A 102 7.70 22.37 12.90
C LYS A 102 7.31 21.88 14.35
N LYS A 103 7.12 20.61 14.81
CA LYS A 103 7.18 19.19 14.30
C LYS A 103 6.39 18.14 15.19
N LEU A 104 5.91 16.99 14.64
CA LEU A 104 5.69 15.57 15.16
C LEU A 104 5.24 15.28 16.64
N SER A 105 4.66 14.14 17.11
CA SER A 105 3.94 12.90 16.66
C SER A 105 3.59 12.03 17.92
N VAL A 106 3.07 10.76 17.85
CA VAL A 106 3.20 9.59 18.82
C VAL A 106 2.07 8.50 18.75
N LEU A 107 2.46 7.21 18.80
CA LEU A 107 1.77 5.92 19.18
C LEU A 107 0.49 5.39 18.48
N CYS A 108 0.43 4.06 18.27
CA CYS A 108 -0.77 3.27 17.89
C CYS A 108 -0.70 1.80 18.43
N PRO A 109 -1.74 1.26 19.09
CA PRO A 109 -1.84 -0.16 19.48
C PRO A 109 -2.97 -0.97 18.79
N ASP A 110 -2.82 -2.30 18.83
CA ASP A 110 -3.82 -3.39 18.67
C ASP A 110 -4.09 -4.07 17.30
N TYR A 111 -4.21 -5.41 17.38
CA TYR A 111 -4.35 -6.48 16.36
C TYR A 111 -4.65 -7.79 17.16
N PRO A 112 -5.47 -8.80 16.75
CA PRO A 112 -5.70 -9.30 15.37
C PRO A 112 -7.17 -9.57 14.92
N PHE A 113 -7.26 -10.07 13.69
CA PHE A 113 -8.41 -10.60 12.92
C PHE A 113 -9.19 -11.79 13.54
N ALA A 114 -10.42 -12.05 13.03
CA ALA A 114 -11.36 -13.02 13.60
C ALA A 114 -12.26 -13.78 12.58
N ASP A 115 -11.69 -14.71 11.80
CA ASP A 115 -12.45 -15.84 11.22
C ASP A 115 -11.72 -17.16 11.57
N LYS A 116 -12.50 -18.19 11.89
CA LYS A 116 -12.04 -19.50 12.39
C LYS A 116 -12.36 -20.66 11.44
N SER A 117 -13.24 -20.44 10.46
CA SER A 117 -13.71 -21.49 9.53
C SER A 117 -12.57 -22.07 8.68
N ARG A 118 -11.83 -21.18 8.01
CA ARG A 118 -10.74 -21.49 7.06
C ARG A 118 -9.59 -22.32 7.64
N TRP A 119 -9.36 -22.27 8.95
CA TRP A 119 -8.29 -23.06 9.59
C TRP A 119 -8.58 -24.55 9.56
N VAL A 120 -9.86 -24.95 9.70
CA VAL A 120 -10.27 -26.36 9.70
C VAL A 120 -9.99 -27.03 8.35
N GLU A 121 -10.25 -26.32 7.26
CA GLU A 121 -10.03 -26.80 5.90
C GLU A 121 -8.53 -26.97 5.61
N LEU A 122 -7.72 -25.98 5.99
CA LEU A 122 -6.26 -25.96 5.82
C LEU A 122 -5.57 -27.16 6.49
N PHE A 123 -5.91 -27.49 7.74
CA PHE A 123 -5.32 -28.64 8.43
C PHE A 123 -5.72 -29.98 7.76
N GLY A 124 -6.95 -30.07 7.24
CA GLY A 124 -7.41 -31.23 6.48
C GLY A 124 -6.58 -31.50 5.22
N ASP A 125 -6.14 -30.45 4.52
CA ASP A 125 -5.28 -30.61 3.34
C ASP A 125 -3.85 -31.07 3.66
N PHE A 126 -3.26 -30.62 4.76
CA PHE A 126 -1.98 -31.17 5.21
C PHE A 126 -2.10 -32.67 5.55
N SER A 127 -3.18 -33.09 6.21
CA SER A 127 -3.41 -34.51 6.51
C SER A 127 -3.62 -35.37 5.26
N ARG A 128 -4.34 -34.86 4.25
CA ARG A 128 -4.46 -35.52 2.93
C ARG A 128 -3.11 -35.72 2.26
N ARG A 129 -2.18 -34.77 2.40
CA ARG A 129 -0.82 -34.86 1.84
C ARG A 129 0.06 -35.86 2.59
N ILE A 130 0.07 -35.83 3.93
CA ILE A 130 0.79 -36.83 4.76
C ILE A 130 0.31 -38.25 4.45
N ALA A 131 -1.02 -38.45 4.30
CA ALA A 131 -1.60 -39.73 3.90
C ALA A 131 -1.18 -40.19 2.49
N GLY A 132 -0.91 -39.25 1.57
CA GLY A 132 -0.42 -39.53 0.22
C GLY A 132 1.06 -39.94 0.18
N GLU A 133 1.91 -39.26 0.95
CA GLU A 133 3.34 -39.56 1.06
C GLU A 133 3.62 -40.84 1.87
N ILE A 134 2.68 -41.28 2.73
CA ILE A 134 2.80 -42.51 3.51
C ILE A 134 1.58 -43.44 3.30
N PRO A 135 1.41 -44.06 2.10
CA PRO A 135 0.20 -44.77 1.73
C PRO A 135 -0.21 -45.89 2.70
N GLN A 136 0.75 -46.57 3.35
CA GLN A 136 0.43 -47.64 4.31
C GLN A 136 -0.31 -47.19 5.59
N PHE A 137 -0.39 -45.87 5.84
CA PHE A 137 -1.16 -45.30 6.96
C PHE A 137 -2.30 -44.38 6.48
N SER A 138 -2.58 -44.33 5.18
CA SER A 138 -3.59 -43.43 4.59
C SER A 138 -4.99 -43.60 5.21
N ASP A 139 -5.52 -44.83 5.24
CA ASP A 139 -6.80 -45.15 5.89
C ASP A 139 -6.82 -44.81 7.39
N PHE A 140 -5.69 -44.96 8.08
CA PHE A 140 -5.55 -44.66 9.52
C PHE A 140 -5.56 -43.16 9.80
N ILE A 141 -4.85 -42.38 8.98
CA ILE A 141 -4.81 -40.91 9.04
C ILE A 141 -6.17 -40.30 8.67
N ALA A 142 -6.86 -40.91 7.69
CA ALA A 142 -8.17 -40.47 7.20
C ALA A 142 -9.38 -41.06 7.97
N THR A 143 -9.15 -41.81 9.06
CA THR A 143 -10.24 -42.43 9.85
C THR A 143 -11.10 -41.36 10.53
N ALA A 144 -12.40 -41.34 10.20
CA ALA A 144 -13.42 -40.53 10.86
C ALA A 144 -14.51 -41.42 11.48
N PHE A 145 -15.02 -41.00 12.64
CA PHE A 145 -16.10 -41.68 13.37
C PHE A 145 -17.42 -40.94 13.21
N SER A 146 -18.53 -41.58 13.58
CA SER A 146 -19.88 -40.96 13.57
C SER A 146 -20.04 -39.75 14.51
N THR A 147 -19.02 -39.46 15.32
CA THR A 147 -18.93 -38.30 16.22
C THR A 147 -17.84 -37.30 15.80
N THR A 148 -17.11 -37.52 14.70
CA THR A 148 -16.07 -36.59 14.22
C THR A 148 -16.74 -35.39 13.54
N GLY A 149 -16.76 -34.24 14.21
CA GLY A 149 -17.14 -32.97 13.61
C GLY A 149 -15.94 -32.22 13.00
N PRO A 150 -16.15 -31.00 12.48
CA PRO A 150 -15.09 -30.21 11.87
C PRO A 150 -13.96 -29.84 12.84
N ILE A 151 -14.29 -29.62 14.12
CA ILE A 151 -13.30 -29.26 15.16
C ILE A 151 -12.43 -30.48 15.52
N GLU A 152 -13.05 -31.64 15.64
CA GLU A 152 -12.38 -32.90 15.90
C GLU A 152 -11.48 -33.29 14.72
N GLN A 153 -11.96 -33.11 13.49
CA GLN A 153 -11.18 -33.33 12.27
C GLN A 153 -9.94 -32.42 12.22
N ALA A 154 -10.08 -31.13 12.56
CA ALA A 154 -8.95 -30.20 12.68
C ALA A 154 -7.94 -30.64 13.75
N ALA A 155 -8.41 -31.10 14.91
CA ALA A 155 -7.55 -31.57 16.00
C ALA A 155 -6.79 -32.87 15.63
N PHE A 156 -7.45 -33.84 15.00
CA PHE A 156 -6.76 -35.02 14.44
C PHE A 156 -5.74 -34.63 13.38
N SER A 157 -6.08 -33.67 12.52
CA SER A 157 -5.17 -33.21 11.48
C SER A 157 -3.90 -32.55 12.03
N LEU A 158 -4.02 -31.72 13.06
CA LEU A 158 -2.87 -31.16 13.76
C LEU A 158 -2.05 -32.23 14.50
N CYS A 159 -2.69 -33.27 15.05
CA CYS A 159 -2.01 -34.40 15.69
C CYS A 159 -1.11 -35.17 14.71
N TRP A 160 -1.56 -35.35 13.46
CA TRP A 160 -0.71 -35.95 12.42
C TRP A 160 0.43 -35.02 12.00
N MET A 161 0.17 -33.70 11.87
CA MET A 161 1.23 -32.74 11.56
C MET A 161 2.33 -32.75 12.64
N ASP A 162 1.95 -32.75 13.92
CA ASP A 162 2.87 -32.87 15.06
C ASP A 162 3.66 -34.19 15.02
N ALA A 163 2.98 -35.33 14.87
CA ALA A 163 3.59 -36.66 14.85
C ALA A 163 4.62 -36.87 13.73
N PHE A 164 4.47 -36.19 12.58
CA PHE A 164 5.41 -36.25 11.46
C PHE A 164 6.28 -34.99 11.28
N SER A 165 6.27 -34.06 12.24
CA SER A 165 7.07 -32.81 12.21
C SER A 165 8.59 -33.03 12.13
N GLY A 166 9.10 -34.20 12.51
CA GLY A 166 10.49 -34.60 12.31
C GLY A 166 10.84 -35.10 10.89
N TYR A 167 9.86 -35.11 9.97
CA TYR A 167 9.99 -35.64 8.61
C TYR A 167 9.47 -34.69 7.52
N PHE A 168 8.56 -33.75 7.85
CA PHE A 168 8.01 -32.78 6.91
C PHE A 168 7.98 -31.37 7.51
N ASP A 169 8.43 -30.38 6.73
CA ASP A 169 8.19 -28.96 6.98
C ASP A 169 6.82 -28.54 6.40
N TYR A 170 5.99 -27.87 7.19
CA TYR A 170 4.63 -27.47 6.79
C TYR A 170 4.58 -26.01 6.33
N GLU A 171 4.87 -25.76 5.05
CA GLU A 171 4.80 -24.44 4.44
C GLU A 171 3.43 -24.17 3.76
N MET A 172 2.97 -22.92 3.79
CA MET A 172 1.79 -22.45 3.07
C MET A 172 2.18 -21.35 2.07
N LEU A 173 2.50 -21.73 0.84
CA LEU A 173 2.75 -20.79 -0.25
C LEU A 173 1.45 -20.40 -0.96
N ALA A 174 0.92 -19.23 -0.61
CA ALA A 174 -0.06 -18.54 -1.45
C ALA A 174 0.68 -17.74 -2.54
N GLY A 175 0.50 -18.12 -3.81
CA GLY A 175 0.93 -17.28 -4.93
C GLY A 175 0.19 -15.94 -4.87
N CYS A 176 0.92 -14.82 -4.94
CA CYS A 176 0.40 -13.46 -4.82
C CYS A 176 0.68 -12.68 -6.12
N GLY A 177 -0.26 -11.84 -6.55
CA GLY A 177 -0.12 -11.04 -7.78
C GLY A 177 -1.30 -10.11 -8.03
N ILE A 178 -1.07 -9.06 -8.82
CA ILE A 178 -2.15 -8.18 -9.32
C ILE A 178 -2.62 -8.77 -10.66
N PRO A 179 -3.88 -9.25 -10.78
CA PRO A 179 -4.34 -9.91 -12.00
C PRO A 179 -4.36 -8.99 -13.22
N GLU A 180 -4.66 -7.71 -13.02
CA GLU A 180 -5.02 -6.78 -14.09
C GLU A 180 -4.77 -5.33 -13.66
N ILE A 181 -4.39 -4.47 -14.61
CA ILE A 181 -4.32 -3.02 -14.38
C ILE A 181 -5.26 -2.30 -15.36
N GLU A 182 -5.99 -1.32 -14.84
CA GLU A 182 -6.76 -0.34 -15.62
C GLU A 182 -6.07 1.03 -15.53
N LEU A 183 -5.40 1.41 -16.60
CA LEU A 183 -4.77 2.72 -16.73
C LEU A 183 -5.76 3.74 -17.29
N GLN A 184 -6.12 4.74 -16.50
CA GLN A 184 -6.99 5.84 -16.90
C GLN A 184 -6.20 7.05 -17.43
N GLY A 185 -6.91 8.11 -17.82
CA GLY A 185 -6.36 9.22 -18.58
C GLY A 185 -6.18 8.94 -20.08
N SER A 186 -5.65 9.94 -20.76
CA SER A 186 -5.18 9.96 -22.15
C SER A 186 -3.65 10.07 -22.20
N GLU A 187 -3.05 9.84 -23.36
CA GLU A 187 -1.60 10.05 -23.55
C GLU A 187 -1.18 11.50 -23.22
N ASP A 188 -2.01 12.49 -23.58
CA ASP A 188 -1.77 13.91 -23.30
C ASP A 188 -1.70 14.22 -21.79
N ASP A 189 -2.51 13.55 -20.95
CA ASP A 189 -2.47 13.72 -19.49
C ASP A 189 -1.14 13.23 -18.92
N TRP A 190 -0.63 12.09 -19.40
CA TRP A 190 0.65 11.52 -18.97
C TRP A 190 1.85 12.33 -19.51
N ASN A 191 1.77 12.81 -20.75
CA ASN A 191 2.76 13.74 -21.32
C ASN A 191 2.81 15.08 -20.56
N LEU A 192 1.66 15.60 -20.13
CA LEU A 192 1.57 16.80 -19.28
C LEU A 192 2.20 16.57 -17.89
N ILE A 193 1.99 15.39 -17.29
CA ILE A 193 2.69 15.00 -16.05
C ILE A 193 4.21 15.00 -16.25
N ILE A 194 4.71 14.43 -17.35
CA ILE A 194 6.16 14.40 -17.66
C ILE A 194 6.72 15.83 -17.86
N GLU A 195 6.01 16.71 -18.57
CA GLU A 195 6.38 18.12 -18.74
C GLU A 195 6.50 18.82 -17.38
N ARG A 196 5.43 18.76 -16.56
CA ARG A 196 5.35 19.47 -15.28
C ARG A 196 6.31 18.90 -14.25
N PHE A 197 6.55 17.58 -14.25
CA PHE A 197 7.50 16.92 -13.36
C PHE A 197 8.96 17.23 -13.71
N THR A 198 9.32 17.34 -15.00
CA THR A 198 10.69 17.68 -15.42
C THR A 198 11.16 19.03 -14.86
N VAL A 199 10.24 19.98 -14.63
CA VAL A 199 10.56 21.30 -14.01
C VAL A 199 11.18 21.16 -12.61
N LEU A 200 10.93 20.05 -11.90
CA LEU A 200 11.46 19.84 -10.54
C LEU A 200 13.00 19.66 -10.50
N GLU A 201 13.67 19.38 -11.63
CA GLU A 201 15.14 19.35 -11.71
C GLU A 201 15.76 20.66 -11.20
N GLY A 202 15.16 21.80 -11.53
CA GLY A 202 15.61 23.15 -11.14
C GLY A 202 15.54 23.43 -9.63
N TYR A 203 14.81 22.61 -8.87
CA TYR A 203 14.69 22.71 -7.41
C TYR A 203 15.61 21.71 -6.67
N GLY A 204 16.60 21.13 -7.35
CA GLY A 204 17.55 20.19 -6.76
C GLY A 204 17.04 18.75 -6.68
N LEU A 205 15.86 18.46 -7.24
CA LEU A 205 15.27 17.11 -7.28
C LEU A 205 15.73 16.27 -8.49
N GLY A 206 16.80 16.66 -9.17
CA GLY A 206 17.28 15.99 -10.39
C GLY A 206 17.51 14.48 -10.27
N ALA A 207 17.95 13.99 -9.09
CA ALA A 207 18.07 12.55 -8.84
C ALA A 207 16.71 11.83 -8.81
N TRP A 208 15.67 12.48 -8.28
CA TRP A 208 14.30 11.94 -8.29
C TRP A 208 13.70 11.98 -9.70
N VAL A 209 13.91 13.08 -10.44
CA VAL A 209 13.45 13.19 -11.83
C VAL A 209 14.10 12.13 -12.72
N ALA A 210 15.42 11.92 -12.61
CA ALA A 210 16.12 10.87 -13.34
C ALA A 210 15.58 9.46 -13.07
N SER A 211 15.09 9.19 -11.85
CA SER A 211 14.54 7.89 -11.45
C SER A 211 13.08 7.67 -11.86
N LEU A 212 12.22 8.68 -11.70
CA LEU A 212 10.77 8.56 -11.94
C LEU A 212 10.37 8.91 -13.38
N LYS A 213 11.12 9.77 -14.09
CA LYS A 213 10.77 10.17 -15.47
C LYS A 213 10.70 8.99 -16.46
N PRO A 214 11.65 8.03 -16.49
CA PRO A 214 11.54 6.87 -17.38
C PRO A 214 10.33 5.97 -17.08
N VAL A 215 9.88 5.95 -15.82
CA VAL A 215 8.67 5.24 -15.37
C VAL A 215 7.42 5.95 -15.90
N LEU A 216 7.34 7.28 -15.77
CA LEU A 216 6.25 8.09 -16.33
C LEU A 216 6.19 7.96 -17.87
N GLU A 217 7.33 7.97 -18.55
CA GLU A 217 7.42 7.75 -20.00
C GLU A 217 6.93 6.35 -20.43
N ALA A 218 7.14 5.32 -19.59
CA ALA A 218 6.59 3.97 -19.82
C ALA A 218 5.07 3.90 -19.58
N ILE A 219 4.55 4.66 -18.60
CA ILE A 219 3.11 4.81 -18.38
C ILE A 219 2.46 5.56 -19.56
N ALA A 220 3.10 6.61 -20.09
CA ALA A 220 2.62 7.35 -21.27
C ALA A 220 2.54 6.44 -22.51
N ARG A 221 3.58 5.62 -22.79
CA ARG A 221 3.53 4.59 -23.84
C ARG A 221 2.42 3.56 -23.61
N THR A 222 2.20 3.14 -22.36
CA THR A 222 1.06 2.26 -22.04
C THR A 222 -0.28 2.94 -22.34
N ALA A 223 -0.39 4.26 -22.11
CA ALA A 223 -1.60 5.04 -22.37
C ALA A 223 -1.86 5.30 -23.87
N SER A 224 -0.85 5.25 -24.74
CA SER A 224 -1.00 5.31 -26.20
C SER A 224 -1.33 3.96 -26.86
N GLY A 225 -1.06 2.85 -26.16
CA GLY A 225 -1.37 1.48 -26.61
C GLY A 225 -0.25 0.46 -26.41
N GLU A 226 0.97 0.90 -26.08
CA GLU A 226 2.16 0.06 -25.98
C GLU A 226 2.32 -0.54 -24.57
N VAL A 227 1.61 -1.63 -24.29
CA VAL A 227 1.65 -2.33 -23.00
C VAL A 227 2.91 -3.20 -22.87
N ASP A 228 3.91 -2.72 -22.14
CA ASP A 228 5.06 -3.52 -21.69
C ASP A 228 4.73 -4.30 -20.40
N ARG A 229 4.35 -5.58 -20.53
CA ARG A 229 4.04 -6.45 -19.37
C ARG A 229 5.23 -6.56 -18.39
N ALA A 230 6.48 -6.57 -18.85
CA ALA A 230 7.63 -6.72 -17.96
C ALA A 230 7.86 -5.47 -17.10
N PHE A 231 7.65 -4.27 -17.68
CA PHE A 231 7.60 -3.02 -16.91
C PHE A 231 6.50 -3.05 -15.86
N TRP A 232 5.29 -3.51 -16.20
CA TRP A 232 4.18 -3.58 -15.24
C TRP A 232 4.35 -4.69 -14.19
N GLU A 233 5.02 -5.80 -14.49
CA GLU A 233 5.42 -6.81 -13.48
C GLU A 233 6.40 -6.22 -12.45
N SER A 234 7.17 -5.20 -12.85
CA SER A 234 8.09 -4.48 -11.95
C SER A 234 7.44 -3.33 -11.15
N PHE A 235 6.11 -3.18 -11.19
CA PHE A 235 5.39 -2.14 -10.44
C PHE A 235 5.48 -2.32 -8.92
N PHE A 236 5.06 -3.48 -8.42
CA PHE A 236 4.86 -3.74 -7.00
C PHE A 236 5.16 -5.20 -6.65
N ARG A 237 6.07 -5.41 -5.70
CA ARG A 237 6.31 -6.69 -5.01
C ARG A 237 6.53 -6.40 -3.53
N TYR A 238 5.72 -6.99 -2.65
CA TYR A 238 5.90 -6.92 -1.20
C TYR A 238 6.19 -8.30 -0.62
N ARG A 239 7.20 -8.39 0.25
CA ARG A 239 7.49 -9.57 1.08
C ARG A 239 7.30 -9.19 2.55
N SER A 240 6.57 -10.01 3.30
CA SER A 240 6.33 -9.87 4.74
C SER A 240 6.30 -11.26 5.38
N GLY A 241 6.71 -11.35 6.65
CA GLY A 241 6.85 -12.60 7.40
C GLY A 241 7.47 -12.33 8.77
N SER A 242 8.08 -13.33 9.40
CA SER A 242 8.72 -13.20 10.72
C SER A 242 10.01 -12.36 10.72
N GLY A 243 10.49 -11.94 9.54
CA GLY A 243 11.64 -11.06 9.35
C GLY A 243 11.24 -9.63 8.93
N PRO A 244 12.21 -8.79 8.51
CA PRO A 244 11.92 -7.47 7.96
C PRO A 244 11.03 -7.56 6.72
N SER A 245 10.09 -6.63 6.59
CA SER A 245 9.25 -6.51 5.40
C SER A 245 9.90 -5.64 4.33
N GLU A 246 9.69 -5.99 3.07
CA GLU A 246 10.40 -5.46 1.91
C GLU A 246 9.41 -5.11 0.79
N LEU A 247 9.28 -3.82 0.46
CA LEU A 247 8.61 -3.31 -0.73
C LEU A 247 9.63 -3.07 -1.83
N THR A 248 9.33 -3.53 -3.04
CA THR A 248 10.19 -3.42 -4.23
C THR A 248 9.36 -3.14 -5.49
N GLY A 249 10.01 -2.62 -6.52
CA GLY A 249 9.37 -2.21 -7.77
C GLY A 249 9.30 -0.68 -7.93
N TRP A 250 8.93 -0.20 -9.11
CA TRP A 250 8.98 1.23 -9.43
C TRP A 250 8.02 2.09 -8.63
N ILE A 251 7.04 1.52 -7.91
CA ILE A 251 6.22 2.25 -6.95
C ILE A 251 7.07 3.08 -5.96
N LEU A 252 8.28 2.61 -5.61
CA LEU A 252 9.21 3.36 -4.76
C LEU A 252 9.66 4.69 -5.38
N THR A 253 9.72 4.79 -6.71
CA THR A 253 10.15 6.02 -7.41
C THR A 253 9.16 7.17 -7.28
N LEU A 254 7.90 6.90 -6.90
CA LEU A 254 6.90 7.94 -6.62
C LEU A 254 7.22 8.74 -5.35
N PHE A 255 8.10 8.22 -4.47
CA PHE A 255 8.36 8.77 -3.15
C PHE A 255 9.83 9.23 -3.03
N PRO A 256 10.12 10.54 -3.15
CA PRO A 256 11.49 11.06 -3.03
C PRO A 256 12.06 10.98 -1.61
N TYR A 257 11.17 10.83 -0.61
CA TYR A 257 11.50 10.68 0.79
C TYR A 257 10.76 9.50 1.39
N LEU A 258 11.37 8.86 2.37
CA LEU A 258 10.79 7.82 3.22
C LEU A 258 10.73 8.30 4.67
N THR A 259 9.74 7.85 5.41
CA THR A 259 9.61 8.07 6.85
C THR A 259 10.49 7.06 7.61
N ASP A 260 11.39 7.54 8.45
CA ASP A 260 12.12 6.71 9.40
C ASP A 260 11.16 6.11 10.46
N PRO A 261 11.08 4.76 10.60
CA PRO A 261 10.09 4.11 11.48
C PRO A 261 10.26 4.35 12.99
N TRP A 262 11.38 4.92 13.43
CA TRP A 262 11.68 5.15 14.85
C TRP A 262 11.56 6.62 15.28
N THR A 263 11.62 7.55 14.33
CA THR A 263 11.71 9.00 14.59
C THR A 263 10.65 9.83 13.87
N ASP A 264 9.81 9.23 13.01
CA ASP A 264 8.90 9.91 12.07
C ASP A 264 9.60 10.94 11.15
N ALA A 265 10.93 10.89 11.03
CA ALA A 265 11.70 11.84 10.24
C ALA A 265 11.72 11.44 8.76
N LEU A 266 11.41 12.38 7.86
CA LEU A 266 11.58 12.18 6.42
C LEU A 266 13.07 12.20 6.07
N GLN A 267 13.54 11.11 5.44
CA GLN A 267 14.89 10.94 4.91
C GLN A 267 14.85 10.76 3.39
N PRO A 268 15.87 11.19 2.62
CA PRO A 268 15.92 10.93 1.18
C PRO A 268 15.80 9.43 0.88
N ASN A 269 14.97 9.05 -0.09
CA ASN A 269 14.77 7.65 -0.45
C ASN A 269 16.06 7.08 -1.08
N PRO A 270 16.74 6.11 -0.42
CA PRO A 270 18.03 5.60 -0.89
C PRO A 270 17.89 4.66 -2.09
N TYR A 271 16.69 4.15 -2.36
CA TYR A 271 16.41 3.12 -3.37
C TYR A 271 16.11 3.72 -4.76
N LEU A 272 16.10 5.06 -4.91
CA LEU A 272 15.71 5.73 -6.17
C LEU A 272 16.62 5.38 -7.34
N GLY A 273 17.94 5.35 -7.12
CA GLY A 273 18.94 5.23 -8.19
C GLY A 273 19.21 3.80 -8.66
N ASP A 274 18.75 2.80 -7.92
CA ASP A 274 19.06 1.37 -8.13
C ASP A 274 17.82 0.45 -8.01
N TRP A 275 16.60 1.01 -8.08
CA TRP A 275 15.35 0.28 -7.86
C TRP A 275 15.18 -0.95 -8.78
N GLN A 276 15.61 -0.90 -10.04
CA GLN A 276 15.54 -2.05 -10.96
C GLN A 276 16.43 -3.19 -10.48
N ALA A 277 17.69 -2.89 -10.13
CA ALA A 277 18.65 -3.88 -9.67
C ALA A 277 18.19 -4.52 -8.35
N ARG A 278 17.59 -3.71 -7.46
CA ARG A 278 16.99 -4.16 -6.20
C ARG A 278 15.76 -5.03 -6.41
N PHE A 279 14.87 -4.67 -7.32
CA PHE A 279 13.71 -5.48 -7.68
C PHE A 279 14.14 -6.84 -8.24
N GLU A 280 15.08 -6.88 -9.19
CA GLU A 280 15.57 -8.14 -9.76
C GLU A 280 16.39 -8.96 -8.76
N GLN A 281 17.19 -8.33 -7.89
CA GLN A 281 17.86 -9.03 -6.79
C GLN A 281 16.85 -9.64 -5.81
N ALA A 282 15.76 -8.95 -5.48
CA ALA A 282 14.71 -9.45 -4.61
C ALA A 282 13.81 -10.51 -5.28
N ARG A 283 13.68 -10.46 -6.62
CA ARG A 283 13.05 -11.49 -7.46
C ARG A 283 13.90 -12.76 -7.48
N ALA A 284 15.22 -12.63 -7.64
CA ALA A 284 16.17 -13.74 -7.65
C ALA A 284 16.40 -14.35 -6.25
N ALA A 285 16.38 -13.53 -5.19
CA ALA A 285 16.48 -13.96 -3.79
C ALA A 285 15.17 -14.56 -3.24
N ALA A 286 14.16 -14.79 -4.07
CA ALA A 286 12.97 -15.56 -3.72
C ALA A 286 13.23 -17.09 -3.72
N ILE A 287 14.33 -17.50 -3.09
CA ILE A 287 14.64 -18.91 -2.82
C ILE A 287 13.75 -19.37 -1.65
N PRO A 288 13.04 -20.51 -1.75
CA PRO A 288 12.24 -21.05 -0.64
C PRO A 288 13.08 -21.28 0.62
N GLY A 289 12.51 -20.98 1.79
CA GLY A 289 13.09 -21.26 3.10
C GLY A 289 14.01 -20.19 3.72
N ASP A 290 14.61 -19.27 2.94
CA ASP A 290 15.58 -18.31 3.49
C ASP A 290 14.90 -17.12 4.21
N TRP A 291 15.23 -16.94 5.50
CA TRP A 291 14.81 -15.79 6.30
C TRP A 291 15.57 -14.54 5.87
N LEU A 292 14.85 -13.48 5.47
CA LEU A 292 15.47 -12.20 5.15
C LEU A 292 16.15 -11.63 6.41
N MET A 293 17.44 -11.32 6.34
CA MET A 293 18.13 -10.53 7.35
C MET A 293 17.98 -9.03 7.07
N ALA A 294 18.15 -8.17 8.07
CA ALA A 294 17.91 -6.73 7.95
C ALA A 294 18.87 -6.02 6.97
N ASP A 295 20.06 -6.57 6.76
CA ASP A 295 21.07 -6.14 5.78
C ASP A 295 20.85 -6.72 4.37
N GLN A 296 19.98 -7.72 4.24
CA GLN A 296 19.62 -8.34 2.95
C GLN A 296 18.39 -7.68 2.28
N ALA A 297 17.66 -6.81 2.99
CA ALA A 297 16.45 -6.17 2.49
C ALA A 297 16.76 -5.19 1.34
N GLN A 298 16.13 -5.42 0.18
CA GLN A 298 16.30 -4.61 -1.02
C GLN A 298 15.35 -3.43 -1.11
N GLY A 299 14.51 -3.21 -0.11
CA GLY A 299 13.58 -2.09 -0.05
C GLY A 299 12.90 -1.98 1.32
N PRO A 300 12.10 -0.93 1.55
CA PRO A 300 11.58 -0.57 2.86
C PRO A 300 10.30 -1.32 3.21
N GLY A 301 9.92 -1.35 4.49
CA GLY A 301 8.57 -1.75 4.89
C GLY A 301 7.51 -0.73 4.42
N LEU A 302 6.27 -1.18 4.21
CA LEU A 302 5.18 -0.34 3.68
C LEU A 302 4.90 0.92 4.54
N GLN A 303 5.14 0.83 5.85
CA GLN A 303 5.00 1.92 6.82
C GLN A 303 6.01 3.06 6.64
N ALA A 304 7.11 2.85 5.90
CA ALA A 304 8.09 3.90 5.61
C ALA A 304 7.65 4.79 4.43
N ILE A 305 6.59 4.44 3.69
CA ILE A 305 6.02 5.33 2.68
C ILE A 305 5.28 6.48 3.41
N PRO A 306 5.57 7.76 3.10
CA PRO A 306 4.91 8.90 3.76
C PRO A 306 3.39 8.84 3.65
N LYS A 307 2.67 9.17 4.75
CA LYS A 307 1.20 9.14 4.81
C LYS A 307 0.57 9.97 3.69
N SER A 308 -0.46 9.46 3.04
CA SER A 308 -1.11 10.09 1.88
C SER A 308 -2.06 11.27 2.20
N LEU A 309 -1.98 11.81 3.41
CA LEU A 309 -2.74 12.99 3.85
C LEU A 309 -1.80 14.19 4.02
N VAL A 310 -2.20 15.33 3.47
CA VAL A 310 -1.60 16.64 3.70
C VAL A 310 -2.55 17.51 4.52
N SER A 311 -2.03 18.51 5.25
CA SER A 311 -2.89 19.41 6.02
C SER A 311 -2.31 20.81 6.19
N ALA A 312 -3.19 21.79 6.35
CA ALA A 312 -2.87 23.20 6.55
C ALA A 312 -3.70 23.77 7.72
N ALA A 313 -3.08 24.58 8.56
CA ALA A 313 -3.78 25.29 9.62
C ALA A 313 -4.61 26.46 9.05
N LEU A 314 -5.79 26.68 9.63
CA LEU A 314 -6.76 27.69 9.22
C LEU A 314 -7.30 28.40 10.47
N LEU A 315 -7.23 29.72 10.52
CA LEU A 315 -7.95 30.51 11.52
C LEU A 315 -9.28 30.96 10.92
N ILE A 316 -10.39 30.60 11.56
CA ILE A 316 -11.74 31.00 11.14
C ILE A 316 -12.18 32.17 12.03
N ASP A 317 -12.47 33.31 11.40
CA ASP A 317 -12.94 34.55 12.04
C ASP A 317 -14.40 34.79 11.64
N ASP A 318 -15.34 34.28 12.45
CA ASP A 318 -16.77 34.39 12.17
C ASP A 318 -17.30 35.75 12.61
N LEU A 319 -17.35 36.67 11.64
CA LEU A 319 -17.86 38.03 11.81
C LEU A 319 -19.37 38.10 12.18
N THR A 320 -20.12 37.00 12.11
CA THR A 320 -21.55 36.96 12.47
C THR A 320 -21.77 36.62 13.95
N THR A 321 -20.95 35.75 14.53
CA THR A 321 -20.95 35.47 15.98
C THR A 321 -19.92 36.27 16.77
N GLY A 322 -18.95 36.89 16.08
CA GLY A 322 -17.80 37.56 16.68
C GLY A 322 -16.77 36.60 17.27
N THR A 323 -16.78 35.32 16.85
CA THR A 323 -15.90 34.27 17.40
C THR A 323 -14.74 33.95 16.48
N ARG A 324 -13.62 33.54 17.09
CA ARG A 324 -12.42 33.04 16.40
C ARG A 324 -12.11 31.64 16.87
N ARG A 325 -11.83 30.73 15.94
CA ARG A 325 -11.45 29.34 16.23
C ARG A 325 -10.37 28.84 15.28
N ASP A 326 -9.47 28.04 15.82
CA ASP A 326 -8.48 27.32 15.02
C ASP A 326 -9.11 26.06 14.41
N ALA A 327 -8.74 25.80 13.16
CA ALA A 327 -9.16 24.64 12.39
C ALA A 327 -7.97 24.12 11.57
N ARG A 328 -8.11 22.92 11.02
CA ARG A 328 -7.14 22.32 10.11
C ARG A 328 -7.86 21.74 8.90
N LEU A 329 -7.48 22.24 7.73
CA LEU A 329 -7.86 21.63 6.45
C LEU A 329 -7.00 20.38 6.26
N VAL A 330 -7.62 19.25 5.96
CA VAL A 330 -6.93 17.99 5.63
C VAL A 330 -7.42 17.50 4.28
N GLY A 331 -6.52 16.99 3.44
CA GLY A 331 -6.85 16.49 2.11
C GLY A 331 -5.85 15.47 1.61
N GLY A 332 -6.24 14.69 0.61
CA GLY A 332 -5.39 13.69 -0.04
C GLY A 332 -6.11 12.36 -0.21
N LEU A 333 -5.35 11.26 -0.24
CA LEU A 333 -5.92 9.92 -0.37
C LEU A 333 -6.20 9.38 1.04
N PHE A 334 -7.49 9.24 1.38
CA PHE A 334 -7.97 8.85 2.71
C PHE A 334 -8.12 7.34 2.91
N GLY A 335 -8.09 6.54 1.85
CA GLY A 335 -8.19 5.09 1.95
C GLY A 335 -8.23 4.41 0.60
N VAL A 336 -8.51 3.11 0.61
CA VAL A 336 -8.74 2.30 -0.59
C VAL A 336 -10.25 2.09 -0.74
N ALA A 337 -10.76 2.19 -1.95
CA ALA A 337 -12.12 1.81 -2.33
C ALA A 337 -12.08 0.60 -3.28
N GLN A 338 -13.19 -0.14 -3.37
CA GLN A 338 -13.37 -1.24 -4.33
C GLN A 338 -14.57 -0.93 -5.24
N ARG A 339 -14.41 -1.13 -6.55
CA ARG A 339 -15.44 -0.83 -7.54
C ARG A 339 -16.43 -1.98 -7.70
N ASP A 340 -17.73 -1.71 -7.58
CA ASP A 340 -18.77 -2.73 -7.62
C ASP A 340 -18.75 -3.60 -8.88
N ALA A 341 -18.58 -2.99 -10.06
CA ALA A 341 -18.69 -3.66 -11.35
C ALA A 341 -17.73 -4.87 -11.52
N ASP A 342 -16.50 -4.76 -11.02
CA ASP A 342 -15.41 -5.70 -11.35
C ASP A 342 -14.48 -6.04 -10.19
N GLY A 343 -14.60 -5.35 -9.05
CA GLY A 343 -13.75 -5.57 -7.87
C GLY A 343 -12.43 -4.81 -7.93
N ALA A 344 -12.23 -3.94 -8.91
CA ALA A 344 -11.00 -3.17 -9.03
C ALA A 344 -10.80 -2.25 -7.81
N LEU A 345 -9.60 -2.24 -7.26
CA LEU A 345 -9.21 -1.33 -6.19
C LEU A 345 -8.69 -0.02 -6.74
N TYR A 346 -8.94 1.06 -6.01
CA TYR A 346 -8.41 2.39 -6.31
C TYR A 346 -8.25 3.20 -5.02
N PRO A 347 -7.26 4.10 -4.92
CA PRO A 347 -7.16 4.99 -3.78
C PRO A 347 -8.21 6.10 -3.90
N ALA A 348 -8.84 6.45 -2.79
CA ALA A 348 -9.94 7.41 -2.74
C ALA A 348 -9.47 8.77 -2.22
N PHE A 349 -9.65 9.81 -3.04
CA PHE A 349 -9.48 11.20 -2.61
C PHE A 349 -10.62 11.63 -1.69
N GLY A 350 -10.27 12.43 -0.68
CA GLY A 350 -11.22 13.15 0.16
C GLY A 350 -10.62 14.42 0.74
N TRP A 351 -11.46 15.19 1.41
CA TRP A 351 -11.05 16.36 2.20
C TRP A 351 -11.90 16.49 3.46
N ALA A 352 -11.37 17.19 4.46
CA ALA A 352 -12.04 17.45 5.74
C ALA A 352 -11.64 18.80 6.34
N VAL A 353 -12.62 19.44 7.00
CA VAL A 353 -12.41 20.59 7.90
C VAL A 353 -12.47 20.05 9.33
N VAL A 354 -11.33 20.11 10.01
CA VAL A 354 -11.12 19.56 11.35
C VAL A 354 -11.06 20.68 12.37
N GLU A 355 -11.74 20.54 13.49
CA GLU A 355 -11.61 21.48 14.62
C GLU A 355 -10.31 21.21 15.39
N GLU A 356 -9.55 22.26 15.70
CA GLU A 356 -8.41 22.16 16.61
C GLU A 356 -8.73 22.89 17.93
N PRO A 357 -8.20 22.41 19.07
CA PRO A 357 -8.38 23.11 20.35
C PRO A 357 -7.67 24.46 20.32
N ALA A 358 -8.30 25.47 20.92
CA ALA A 358 -7.69 26.79 21.10
C ALA A 358 -6.35 26.69 21.85
N ALA A 359 -5.33 27.42 21.35
CA ALA A 359 -3.94 27.35 21.78
C ALA A 359 -3.60 28.10 23.08
#